data_AF-A0A7J6A0H7-F1
#
_entry.id   AF-A0A7J6A0H7-F1
#
_cell.length_a   1.000
_cell.length_b   1.000
_cell.length_c   1.000
_cell.angle_alpha   90.00
_cell.angle_beta   90.00
_cell.angle_gamma   90.00
#
_symmetry.space_group_name_H-M   'P 1'
#
loop_
_entity.id
_entity.type
_entity.pdbx_description
1 polymer ?
#
loop_
_entity_poly.entity_id
_entity_poly.type
_entity_poly.pdbx_seq_one_letter_code
_entity_poly.pdbx_strand_id
1 'polypeptide(L)'
;MSTISSTISSYRKRFGHDGKSAARRFASPGGALVHSNAPATLYPSSNSPGAWSGPASPPTETMDFSLSGAVSEKARMESLNDRFVIYIEKVRVLEQRNEALRAELDRWRGKGSSRLAELCAHEMTEMRRHVDRLTNEKARAEVQRDNLLVDVERIRVQLQEEIFKREGAEKSTQSFRQDVDNAALVRVNLERKVESLQEEIMFLKKLHEAELRELQAQTQQQQQQQVCVDLDVAQPDLTSALREIRVQYDNLASKNTHLSEEWYNSKFAELTEAANRNKETLRAARREASECQGQVQALTCDVDALKETNEALERQMRQMEENFAVESSGYQDTISRLEENILNLKDEIARHLNEYQDLLNVKMALDIEIATYRKLLEDPVLESRTATKTTEMER
;
A
#
# COMPACT_ATOMS: atom_id res chain seq x y z
N MET A 1 -20.59 -39.35 52.51
CA MET A 1 -20.01 -38.45 53.52
C MET A 1 -18.64 -37.99 53.03
N SER A 2 -18.46 -36.67 53.01
CA SER A 2 -17.18 -35.94 53.00
C SER A 2 -16.34 -35.89 51.72
N THR A 3 -16.68 -34.88 50.92
CA THR A 3 -15.88 -34.14 49.94
C THR A 3 -14.90 -33.16 50.61
N ILE A 4 -13.67 -33.04 50.08
CA ILE A 4 -12.74 -31.91 50.23
C ILE A 4 -12.03 -31.83 48.85
N SER A 5 -12.23 -30.90 47.91
CA SER A 5 -12.36 -29.44 47.84
C SER A 5 -11.08 -28.65 48.15
N SER A 6 -10.42 -28.16 47.09
CA SER A 6 -9.52 -26.98 47.02
C SER A 6 -9.27 -26.67 45.52
N THR A 7 -10.07 -25.85 44.83
CA THR A 7 -9.92 -24.38 44.57
C THR A 7 -8.57 -23.98 43.95
N ILE A 8 -8.54 -23.40 42.73
CA ILE A 8 -8.44 -21.95 42.36
C ILE A 8 -8.24 -21.95 40.82
N SER A 9 -8.74 -21.10 39.92
CA SER A 9 -9.57 -19.90 39.95
C SER A 9 -10.03 -19.65 38.51
N SER A 10 -11.34 -19.52 38.32
CA SER A 10 -11.98 -18.98 37.13
C SER A 10 -12.56 -17.62 37.49
N TYR A 11 -11.90 -16.52 37.12
CA TYR A 11 -12.55 -15.20 37.17
C TYR A 11 -11.97 -14.21 36.16
N ARG A 12 -12.92 -13.63 35.41
CA ARG A 12 -12.96 -12.23 34.97
C ARG A 12 -12.54 -11.88 33.53
N LYS A 13 -13.41 -12.28 32.60
CA LYS A 13 -14.07 -11.31 31.70
C LYS A 13 -14.90 -10.35 32.57
N ARG A 14 -14.58 -9.05 32.59
CA ARG A 14 -15.46 -7.88 32.88
C ARG A 14 -14.64 -6.67 33.34
N PHE A 15 -14.15 -5.91 32.36
CA PHE A 15 -14.06 -4.44 32.25
C PHE A 15 -13.90 -4.21 30.72
N GLY A 16 -14.74 -3.50 29.98
CA GLY A 16 -15.63 -2.41 30.34
C GLY A 16 -14.87 -1.09 30.35
N HIS A 17 -14.55 -0.54 29.18
CA HIS A 17 -14.51 0.91 29.02
C HIS A 17 -14.91 1.31 27.59
N ASP A 18 -16.09 1.91 27.51
CA ASP A 18 -16.50 2.81 26.45
C ASP A 18 -15.55 3.99 26.36
N GLY A 19 -15.13 4.31 25.15
CA GLY A 19 -14.28 5.45 24.85
C GLY A 19 -14.57 5.94 23.45
N LYS A 20 -15.71 6.61 23.28
CA LYS A 20 -16.06 7.39 22.09
C LYS A 20 -14.89 8.31 21.71
N SER A 21 -14.39 8.19 20.49
CA SER A 21 -13.64 9.24 19.77
C SER A 21 -13.57 8.83 18.30
N ALA A 22 -14.54 9.26 17.50
CA ALA A 22 -14.46 10.49 16.72
C ALA A 22 -13.68 10.27 15.41
N ALA A 23 -14.47 10.19 14.34
CA ALA A 23 -14.03 10.31 12.96
C ALA A 23 -13.09 11.51 12.81
N ARG A 24 -11.82 11.26 12.52
CA ARG A 24 -10.90 12.31 12.07
C ARG A 24 -11.12 12.52 10.58
N ARG A 25 -12.09 13.38 10.28
CA ARG A 25 -12.08 14.17 9.04
C ARG A 25 -10.87 15.10 9.14
N PHE A 26 -9.93 14.98 8.21
CA PHE A 26 -8.94 16.02 7.98
C PHE A 26 -9.69 17.23 7.40
N ALA A 27 -9.96 18.23 8.24
CA ALA A 27 -10.33 19.57 7.82
C ALA A 27 -9.14 20.47 8.17
N SER A 28 -8.41 20.91 7.14
CA SER A 28 -7.36 21.92 7.30
C SER A 28 -7.99 23.31 7.45
N PRO A 29 -7.33 24.24 8.18
CA PRO A 29 -7.86 25.55 8.48
C PRO A 29 -7.49 26.61 7.43
N GLY A 30 -8.41 27.54 7.20
CA GLY A 30 -8.06 28.94 6.90
C GLY A 30 -7.45 29.23 5.53
N GLY A 31 -8.22 29.06 4.45
CA GLY A 31 -7.98 29.72 3.17
C GLY A 31 -8.93 30.91 3.03
N ALA A 32 -8.46 32.11 3.37
CA ALA A 32 -9.19 33.35 3.13
C ALA A 32 -9.21 33.68 1.63
N LEU A 33 -10.42 33.87 1.10
CA LEU A 33 -10.83 34.87 0.10
C LEU A 33 -9.93 35.08 -1.14
N VAL A 34 -10.36 34.55 -2.29
CA VAL A 34 -10.29 35.27 -3.57
C VAL A 34 -11.53 34.89 -4.41
N HIS A 35 -12.58 35.70 -4.33
CA HIS A 35 -13.63 35.77 -5.34
C HIS A 35 -13.25 36.93 -6.27
N SER A 36 -12.83 36.62 -7.48
CA SER A 36 -12.65 37.59 -8.56
C SER A 36 -14.01 37.90 -9.17
N ASN A 37 -14.71 38.88 -8.59
CA ASN A 37 -15.78 39.62 -9.25
C ASN A 37 -15.26 41.02 -9.58
N ALA A 38 -15.28 41.36 -10.87
CA ALA A 38 -15.08 42.70 -11.36
C ALA A 38 -16.12 43.67 -10.76
N PRO A 39 -15.77 44.91 -10.43
CA PRO A 39 -16.77 45.97 -10.31
C PRO A 39 -16.69 46.92 -11.50
N ALA A 40 -17.86 47.08 -12.12
CA ALA A 40 -18.18 48.17 -13.02
C ALA A 40 -18.10 49.52 -12.27
N THR A 41 -17.57 50.51 -12.98
CA THR A 41 -17.61 51.93 -12.65
C THR A 41 -19.04 52.42 -12.44
N LEU A 42 -19.35 52.89 -11.23
CA LEU A 42 -20.52 53.70 -10.91
C LEU A 42 -20.06 54.95 -10.17
N TYR A 43 -20.31 56.10 -10.80
CA TYR A 43 -20.20 57.43 -10.21
C TYR A 43 -21.17 57.60 -9.04
N PRO A 44 -20.81 58.37 -7.99
CA PRO A 44 -21.78 59.07 -7.18
C PRO A 44 -21.80 60.57 -7.48
N SER A 45 -23.02 61.03 -7.70
CA SER A 45 -23.44 62.43 -7.79
C SER A 45 -23.67 63.02 -6.39
N SER A 46 -23.30 64.28 -6.22
CA SER A 46 -23.82 65.33 -5.30
C SER A 46 -22.70 66.38 -5.19
N ASN A 47 -22.89 67.69 -5.07
CA ASN A 47 -24.05 68.51 -4.74
C ASN A 47 -23.77 69.94 -5.24
N SER A 48 -24.82 70.76 -5.28
CA SER A 48 -24.95 72.14 -5.76
C SER A 48 -23.90 73.17 -5.26
N PRO A 49 -23.85 74.36 -5.89
CA PRO A 49 -24.62 75.51 -5.38
C PRO A 49 -25.39 76.21 -6.53
N GLY A 50 -26.60 76.71 -6.33
CA GLY A 50 -26.92 77.77 -5.36
C GLY A 50 -26.98 79.10 -6.13
N ALA A 51 -28.17 79.42 -6.63
CA ALA A 51 -28.48 80.66 -7.34
C ALA A 51 -28.50 81.87 -6.38
N TRP A 52 -27.97 83.01 -6.82
CA TRP A 52 -28.40 84.31 -6.32
C TRP A 52 -28.42 85.37 -7.42
N SER A 53 -29.51 86.13 -7.36
CA SER A 53 -30.04 87.08 -8.32
C SER A 53 -29.43 88.47 -8.17
N GLY A 54 -29.26 89.18 -9.30
CA GLY A 54 -29.41 90.63 -9.58
C GLY A 54 -28.97 91.72 -8.58
N PRO A 55 -28.83 93.00 -9.02
CA PRO A 55 -29.88 93.63 -9.81
C PRO A 55 -29.44 94.66 -10.90
N ALA A 56 -30.43 94.96 -11.75
CA ALA A 56 -30.81 96.26 -12.32
C ALA A 56 -29.88 97.01 -13.31
N SER A 57 -30.37 97.11 -14.55
CA SER A 57 -30.18 98.25 -15.46
C SER A 57 -30.87 99.52 -14.92
N PRO A 58 -30.57 100.73 -15.43
CA PRO A 58 -31.46 101.31 -16.47
C PRO A 58 -30.66 102.17 -17.51
N PRO A 59 -31.25 103.06 -18.33
CA PRO A 59 -31.21 102.98 -19.80
C PRO A 59 -30.53 104.22 -20.45
N THR A 60 -30.81 104.48 -21.74
CA THR A 60 -30.50 105.69 -22.55
C THR A 60 -29.03 105.85 -22.95
N GLU A 61 -28.60 106.30 -24.13
CA GLU A 61 -29.23 107.07 -25.21
C GLU A 61 -28.35 106.95 -26.47
N THR A 62 -28.95 107.06 -27.64
CA THR A 62 -28.29 107.34 -28.92
C THR A 62 -27.75 108.76 -28.95
N MET A 63 -26.47 108.99 -29.30
CA MET A 63 -26.00 110.09 -30.15
C MET A 63 -24.54 109.90 -30.61
N ASP A 64 -24.36 110.23 -31.89
CA ASP A 64 -23.14 110.47 -32.65
C ASP A 64 -22.37 111.71 -32.12
N PHE A 65 -21.03 111.76 -32.25
CA PHE A 65 -20.17 112.94 -32.53
C PHE A 65 -18.68 112.75 -32.09
N SER A 66 -17.78 112.75 -33.08
CA SER A 66 -16.44 113.37 -33.13
C SER A 66 -15.22 112.86 -32.33
N LEU A 67 -14.33 112.19 -33.07
CA LEU A 67 -12.91 112.51 -33.29
C LEU A 67 -12.09 113.22 -32.17
N SER A 68 -11.95 112.61 -30.97
CA SER A 68 -10.87 112.97 -30.01
C SER A 68 -10.58 111.89 -28.94
N GLY A 69 -10.69 110.59 -29.27
CA GLY A 69 -10.57 109.47 -28.29
C GLY A 69 -9.36 108.53 -28.45
N ALA A 70 -8.62 108.61 -29.57
CA ALA A 70 -7.61 107.62 -29.95
C ALA A 70 -6.42 107.48 -28.98
N VAL A 71 -6.19 108.47 -28.10
CA VAL A 71 -5.07 108.46 -27.14
C VAL A 71 -5.44 107.73 -25.83
N SER A 72 -6.71 107.68 -25.46
CA SER A 72 -7.21 107.04 -24.22
C SER A 72 -7.43 105.53 -24.40
N GLU A 73 -7.99 105.13 -25.55
CA GLU A 73 -8.24 103.72 -25.87
C GLU A 73 -6.96 102.94 -26.15
N LYS A 74 -5.99 103.59 -26.79
CA LYS A 74 -4.64 103.04 -27.00
C LYS A 74 -3.91 102.77 -25.69
N ALA A 75 -3.95 103.70 -24.73
CA ALA A 75 -3.36 103.51 -23.40
C ALA A 75 -4.03 102.36 -22.62
N ARG A 76 -5.35 102.17 -22.79
CA ARG A 76 -6.09 101.06 -22.17
C ARG A 76 -5.73 99.71 -22.81
N MET A 77 -5.56 99.68 -24.13
CA MET A 77 -5.06 98.51 -24.87
C MET A 77 -3.63 98.16 -24.48
N GLU A 78 -2.74 99.15 -24.32
CA GLU A 78 -1.36 98.96 -23.88
C GLU A 78 -1.30 98.36 -22.47
N SER A 79 -2.05 98.90 -21.51
CA SER A 79 -2.12 98.35 -20.14
C SER A 79 -2.65 96.92 -20.09
N LEU A 80 -3.64 96.59 -20.94
CA LEU A 80 -4.17 95.24 -21.03
C LEU A 80 -3.14 94.27 -21.66
N ASN A 81 -2.42 94.73 -22.68
CA ASN A 81 -1.39 93.96 -23.34
C ASN A 81 -0.20 93.70 -22.40
N ASP A 82 0.22 94.69 -21.61
CA ASP A 82 1.24 94.52 -20.57
C ASP A 82 0.82 93.48 -19.53
N ARG A 83 -0.47 93.48 -19.15
CA ARG A 83 -1.03 92.45 -18.26
C ARG A 83 -1.07 91.07 -18.90
N PHE A 84 -1.31 90.97 -20.22
CA PHE A 84 -1.21 89.71 -20.96
C PHE A 84 0.23 89.22 -21.07
N VAL A 85 1.20 90.10 -21.30
CA VAL A 85 2.62 89.74 -21.30
C VAL A 85 3.03 89.18 -19.94
N ILE A 86 2.63 89.82 -18.84
CA ILE A 86 2.87 89.31 -17.48
C ILE A 86 2.17 87.96 -17.26
N TYR A 87 0.95 87.78 -17.78
CA TYR A 87 0.23 86.52 -17.66
C TYR A 87 0.87 85.40 -18.48
N ILE A 88 1.28 85.66 -19.72
CA ILE A 88 1.97 84.70 -20.60
C ILE A 88 3.31 84.31 -19.98
N GLU A 89 4.07 85.28 -19.46
CA GLU A 89 5.33 84.99 -18.76
C GLU A 89 5.08 84.13 -17.52
N LYS A 90 4.01 84.42 -16.75
CA LYS A 90 3.61 83.58 -15.61
C LYS A 90 3.19 82.18 -16.03
N VAL A 91 2.45 82.03 -17.13
CA VAL A 91 2.07 80.72 -17.69
C VAL A 91 3.33 79.97 -18.13
N ARG A 92 4.26 80.63 -18.84
CA ARG A 92 5.53 80.04 -19.28
C ARG A 92 6.39 79.57 -18.11
N VAL A 93 6.50 80.38 -17.06
CA VAL A 93 7.22 80.00 -15.83
C VAL A 93 6.52 78.83 -15.12
N LEU A 94 5.18 78.80 -15.10
CA LEU A 94 4.42 77.70 -14.53
C LEU A 94 4.52 76.42 -15.37
N GLU A 95 4.53 76.53 -16.69
CA GLU A 95 4.75 75.41 -17.62
C GLU A 95 6.15 74.85 -17.45
N GLN A 96 7.18 75.70 -17.43
CA GLN A 96 8.56 75.28 -17.19
C GLN A 96 8.72 74.62 -15.81
N ARG A 97 8.03 75.14 -14.78
CA ARG A 97 8.00 74.52 -13.45
C ARG A 97 7.26 73.19 -13.46
N ASN A 98 6.16 73.07 -14.18
CA ASN A 98 5.43 71.80 -14.32
C ASN A 98 6.24 70.76 -15.11
N GLU A 99 6.96 71.18 -16.15
CA GLU A 99 7.90 70.34 -16.91
C GLU A 99 8.99 69.78 -15.98
N ALA A 100 9.60 70.66 -15.17
CA ALA A 100 10.59 70.26 -14.17
C ALA A 100 10.02 69.30 -13.12
N LEU A 101 8.82 69.58 -12.60
CA LEU A 101 8.15 68.70 -11.64
C LEU A 101 7.78 67.34 -12.26
N ARG A 102 7.36 67.29 -13.52
CA ARG A 102 7.09 66.03 -14.25
C ARG A 102 8.37 65.22 -14.43
N ALA A 103 9.46 65.85 -14.87
CA ALA A 103 10.76 65.20 -15.01
C ALA A 103 11.29 64.67 -13.66
N GLU A 104 11.10 65.41 -12.57
CA GLU A 104 11.43 64.93 -11.23
C GLU A 104 10.58 63.72 -10.84
N LEU A 105 9.27 63.76 -11.10
CA LEU A 105 8.34 62.67 -10.79
C LEU A 105 8.68 61.40 -11.59
N ASP A 106 9.00 61.53 -12.88
CA ASP A 106 9.43 60.41 -13.71
C ASP A 106 10.77 59.82 -13.24
N ARG A 107 11.71 60.68 -12.82
CA ARG A 107 12.98 60.26 -12.22
C ARG A 107 12.77 59.47 -10.92
N TRP A 108 11.82 59.88 -10.08
CA TRP A 108 11.48 59.17 -8.84
C TRP A 108 10.72 57.87 -9.11
N ARG A 109 9.77 57.87 -10.05
CA ARG A 109 8.98 56.70 -10.44
C ARG A 109 9.86 55.60 -11.03
N GLY A 110 10.79 55.95 -11.92
CA GLY A 110 11.72 54.99 -12.53
C GLY A 110 12.69 54.36 -11.53
N LYS A 111 13.19 55.13 -10.56
CA LYS A 111 14.21 54.64 -9.60
C LYS A 111 13.63 53.90 -8.39
N GLY A 112 12.50 54.35 -7.85
CA GLY A 112 11.88 53.77 -6.66
C GLY A 112 11.08 52.50 -6.96
N SER A 113 10.37 52.46 -8.08
CA SER A 113 9.51 51.33 -8.43
C SER A 113 10.28 50.15 -9.03
N SER A 114 11.31 50.40 -9.85
CA SER A 114 12.08 49.33 -10.52
C SER A 114 12.91 48.53 -9.51
N ARG A 115 13.65 49.22 -8.63
CA ARG A 115 14.52 48.55 -7.66
C ARG A 115 13.76 47.68 -6.66
N LEU A 116 12.61 48.15 -6.17
CA LEU A 116 11.76 47.35 -5.28
C LEU A 116 11.16 46.15 -6.02
N ALA A 117 10.68 46.35 -7.25
CA ALA A 117 10.14 45.27 -8.08
C ALA A 117 11.21 44.21 -8.41
N GLU A 118 12.45 44.62 -8.69
CA GLU A 118 13.59 43.73 -8.93
C GLU A 118 13.96 42.92 -7.68
N LEU A 119 13.98 43.54 -6.49
CA LEU A 119 14.23 42.84 -5.23
C LEU A 119 13.11 41.84 -4.92
N CYS A 120 11.84 42.23 -5.05
CA CYS A 120 10.72 41.32 -4.88
C CYS A 120 10.74 40.19 -5.91
N ALA A 121 11.09 40.47 -7.16
CA ALA A 121 11.25 39.44 -8.19
C ALA A 121 12.39 38.48 -7.85
N HIS A 122 13.53 39.00 -7.38
CA HIS A 122 14.66 38.18 -6.94
C HIS A 122 14.28 37.27 -5.77
N GLU A 123 13.65 37.81 -4.71
CA GLU A 123 13.15 37.03 -3.58
C GLU A 123 12.14 35.96 -4.03
N MET A 124 11.22 36.29 -4.95
CA MET A 124 10.29 35.31 -5.51
C MET A 124 11.01 34.20 -6.29
N THR A 125 12.08 34.51 -7.03
CA THR A 125 12.88 33.49 -7.71
C THR A 125 13.65 32.62 -6.73
N GLU A 126 14.20 33.20 -5.66
CA GLU A 126 14.90 32.45 -4.63
C GLU A 126 13.95 31.54 -3.86
N MET A 127 12.76 32.02 -3.49
CA MET A 127 11.75 31.20 -2.83
C MET A 127 11.28 30.04 -3.72
N ARG A 128 11.11 30.28 -5.03
CA ARG A 128 10.82 29.20 -6.00
C ARG A 128 11.95 28.17 -6.05
N ARG A 129 13.22 28.61 -6.13
CA ARG A 129 14.38 27.69 -6.07
C ARG A 129 14.42 26.87 -4.78
N HIS A 130 14.05 27.47 -3.65
CA HIS A 130 13.96 26.75 -2.37
C HIS A 130 12.85 25.71 -2.39
N VAL A 131 11.67 26.04 -2.93
CA VAL A 131 10.56 25.10 -3.11
C VAL A 131 10.97 23.94 -4.02
N ASP A 132 11.63 24.23 -5.15
CA ASP A 132 12.09 23.20 -6.08
C ASP A 132 13.14 22.29 -5.43
N ARG A 133 14.07 22.86 -4.65
CA ARG A 133 15.07 22.08 -3.90
C ARG A 133 14.41 21.15 -2.88
N LEU A 134 13.51 21.67 -2.06
CA LEU A 134 12.78 20.89 -1.06
C LEU A 134 11.89 19.82 -1.71
N THR A 135 11.29 20.11 -2.86
CA THR A 135 10.48 19.15 -3.61
C THR A 135 11.34 18.01 -4.14
N ASN A 136 12.53 18.31 -4.68
CA ASN A 136 13.48 17.30 -5.14
C ASN A 136 14.04 16.46 -3.97
N GLU A 137 14.38 17.08 -2.84
CA GLU A 137 14.83 16.38 -1.64
C GLU A 137 13.73 15.46 -1.08
N LYS A 138 12.48 15.94 -1.04
CA LYS A 138 11.32 15.14 -0.66
C LYS A 138 11.15 13.94 -1.60
N ALA A 139 11.17 14.14 -2.91
CA ALA A 139 11.04 13.06 -3.88
C ALA A 139 12.16 12.00 -3.72
N ARG A 140 13.40 12.44 -3.49
CA ARG A 140 14.52 11.52 -3.20
C ARG A 140 14.31 10.73 -1.90
N ALA A 141 13.84 11.39 -0.84
CA ALA A 141 13.55 10.73 0.43
C ALA A 141 12.38 9.74 0.31
N GLU A 142 11.35 10.05 -0.49
CA GLU A 142 10.24 9.14 -0.79
C GLU A 142 10.70 7.89 -1.52
N VAL A 143 11.55 8.02 -2.54
CA VAL A 143 12.16 6.87 -3.24
C VAL A 143 13.02 6.02 -2.30
N GLN A 144 13.83 6.65 -1.44
CA GLN A 144 14.62 5.91 -0.45
C GLN A 144 13.74 5.17 0.56
N ARG A 145 12.67 5.80 1.04
CA ARG A 145 11.68 5.16 1.92
C ARG A 145 11.07 3.94 1.23
N ASP A 146 10.66 4.08 -0.03
CA ASP A 146 9.99 2.99 -0.76
C ASP A 146 10.96 1.83 -1.01
N ASN A 147 12.22 2.11 -1.36
CA ASN A 147 13.26 1.10 -1.46
C ASN A 147 13.49 0.37 -0.12
N LEU A 148 13.57 1.11 0.99
CA LEU A 148 13.71 0.51 2.32
C LEU A 148 12.49 -0.32 2.73
N LEU A 149 11.27 0.07 2.33
CA LEU A 149 10.07 -0.72 2.57
C LEU A 149 10.12 -2.05 1.80
N VAL A 150 10.57 -2.04 0.54
CA VAL A 150 10.78 -3.26 -0.25
C VAL A 150 11.85 -4.15 0.40
N ASP A 151 12.96 -3.57 0.88
CA ASP A 151 14.00 -4.32 1.58
C ASP A 151 13.50 -4.95 2.89
N VAL A 152 12.72 -4.20 3.67
CA VAL A 152 12.10 -4.71 4.91
C VAL A 152 11.17 -5.88 4.59
N GLU A 153 10.36 -5.79 3.55
CA GLU A 153 9.45 -6.87 3.18
C GLU A 153 10.21 -8.10 2.67
N ARG A 154 11.26 -7.90 1.86
CA ARG A 154 12.18 -8.97 1.45
C ARG A 154 12.80 -9.69 2.65
N ILE A 155 13.30 -8.95 3.64
CA ILE A 155 13.89 -9.51 4.86
C ILE A 155 12.83 -10.24 5.70
N ARG A 156 11.60 -9.73 5.76
CA ARG A 156 10.50 -10.41 6.47
C ARG A 156 10.16 -11.76 5.84
N VAL A 157 10.06 -11.83 4.52
CA VAL A 157 9.81 -13.09 3.81
C VAL A 157 10.96 -14.07 4.07
N GLN A 158 12.22 -13.63 3.94
CA GLN A 158 13.39 -14.46 4.25
C GLN A 158 13.38 -14.96 5.70
N LEU A 159 13.01 -14.12 6.66
CA LEU A 159 12.89 -14.50 8.06
C LEU A 159 11.80 -15.58 8.26
N GLN A 160 10.64 -15.43 7.61
CA GLN A 160 9.57 -16.43 7.68
C GLN A 160 10.01 -17.77 7.09
N GLU A 161 10.71 -17.77 5.95
CA GLU A 161 11.28 -18.98 5.36
C GLU A 161 12.29 -19.66 6.29
N GLU A 162 13.20 -18.89 6.92
CA GLU A 162 14.17 -19.43 7.87
C GLU A 162 13.51 -19.96 9.15
N ILE A 163 12.45 -19.32 9.65
CA ILE A 163 11.65 -19.84 10.76
C ILE A 163 11.03 -21.19 10.37
N PHE A 164 10.44 -21.29 9.18
CA PHE A 164 9.83 -22.53 8.70
C PHE A 164 10.87 -23.66 8.55
N LYS A 165 12.05 -23.36 7.99
CA LYS A 165 13.16 -24.32 7.89
C LYS A 165 13.66 -24.77 9.26
N ARG A 166 13.82 -23.84 10.21
CA ARG A 166 14.21 -24.14 11.60
C ARG A 166 13.19 -25.06 12.28
N GLU A 167 11.90 -24.75 12.17
CA GLU A 167 10.84 -25.59 12.72
C GLU A 167 10.81 -26.99 12.10
N GLY A 168 11.05 -27.10 10.79
CA GLY A 168 11.21 -28.38 10.11
C GLY A 168 12.38 -29.19 10.68
N ALA A 169 13.56 -28.57 10.82
CA ALA A 169 14.74 -29.20 11.40
C ALA A 169 14.56 -29.58 12.88
N GLU A 170 13.86 -28.77 13.66
CA GLU A 170 13.51 -29.06 15.07
C GLU A 170 12.58 -30.26 15.18
N LYS A 171 11.56 -30.36 14.33
CA LYS A 171 10.66 -31.52 14.27
C LYS A 171 11.42 -32.80 13.92
N SER A 172 12.30 -32.77 12.92
CA SER A 172 13.14 -33.93 12.57
C SER A 172 14.12 -34.30 13.69
N THR A 173 14.69 -33.32 14.38
CA THR A 173 15.56 -33.58 15.54
C THR A 173 14.78 -34.23 16.68
N GLN A 174 13.55 -33.78 16.93
CA GLN A 174 12.67 -34.35 17.94
C GLN A 174 12.29 -35.81 17.60
N SER A 175 11.96 -36.10 16.33
CA SER A 175 11.67 -37.48 15.92
C SER A 175 12.90 -38.38 16.08
N PHE A 176 14.09 -37.93 15.68
CA PHE A 176 15.32 -38.70 15.88
C PHE A 176 15.63 -38.96 17.36
N ARG A 177 15.35 -38.00 18.26
CA ARG A 177 15.48 -38.23 19.71
C ARG A 177 14.53 -39.33 20.18
N GLN A 178 13.28 -39.29 19.74
CA GLN A 178 12.30 -40.33 20.07
C GLN A 178 12.73 -41.71 19.54
N ASP A 179 13.28 -41.77 18.32
CA ASP A 179 13.80 -43.00 17.74
C ASP A 179 14.99 -43.55 18.53
N VAL A 180 15.89 -42.67 18.99
CA VAL A 180 17.02 -43.05 19.87
C VAL A 180 16.52 -43.58 21.21
N ASP A 181 15.54 -42.93 21.83
CA ASP A 181 14.95 -43.38 23.10
C ASP A 181 14.27 -44.74 22.93
N ASN A 182 13.51 -44.93 21.85
CA ASN A 182 12.88 -46.21 21.50
C ASN A 182 13.92 -47.31 21.28
N ALA A 183 14.99 -47.01 20.53
CA ALA A 183 16.08 -47.95 20.30
C ALA A 183 16.83 -48.30 21.60
N ALA A 184 17.03 -47.33 22.49
CA ALA A 184 17.61 -47.55 23.80
C ALA A 184 16.73 -48.46 24.67
N LEU A 185 15.41 -48.26 24.68
CA LEU A 185 14.46 -49.14 25.37
C LEU A 185 14.50 -50.57 24.83
N VAL A 186 14.52 -50.74 23.50
CA VAL A 186 14.66 -52.06 22.87
C VAL A 186 15.99 -52.71 23.27
N ARG A 187 17.09 -51.96 23.25
CA ARG A 187 18.40 -52.46 23.67
C ARG A 187 18.38 -52.97 25.11
N VAL A 188 17.86 -52.19 26.05
CA VAL A 188 17.77 -52.59 27.47
C VAL A 188 16.86 -53.81 27.66
N ASN A 189 15.75 -53.90 26.91
CA ASN A 189 14.89 -55.09 26.96
C ASN A 189 15.62 -56.35 26.45
N LEU A 190 16.41 -56.21 25.39
CA LEU A 190 17.24 -57.31 24.86
C LEU A 190 18.35 -57.70 25.84
N GLU A 191 19.02 -56.72 26.46
CA GLU A 191 20.03 -56.95 27.51
C GLU A 191 19.43 -57.76 28.67
N ARG A 192 18.26 -57.37 29.19
CA ARG A 192 17.56 -58.15 30.23
C ARG A 192 17.16 -59.55 29.77
N LYS A 193 16.78 -59.73 28.50
CA LYS A 193 16.45 -61.05 27.97
C LYS A 193 17.68 -61.93 27.87
N VAL A 194 18.83 -61.37 27.49
CA VAL A 194 20.12 -62.07 27.50
C VAL A 194 20.50 -62.49 28.91
N GLU A 195 20.41 -61.58 29.89
CA GLU A 195 20.68 -61.90 31.30
C GLU A 195 19.77 -63.02 31.83
N SER A 196 18.46 -62.93 31.59
CA SER A 196 17.50 -63.95 31.99
C SER A 196 17.79 -65.32 31.35
N LEU A 197 18.16 -65.37 30.06
CA LEU A 197 18.55 -66.62 29.40
C LEU A 197 19.86 -67.17 29.95
N GLN A 198 20.81 -66.31 30.33
CA GLN A 198 22.06 -66.74 30.97
C GLN A 198 21.78 -67.34 32.36
N GLU A 199 20.91 -66.73 33.16
CA GLU A 199 20.47 -67.27 34.44
C GLU A 199 19.77 -68.64 34.29
N GLU A 200 18.89 -68.78 33.29
CA GLU A 200 18.23 -70.04 32.97
C GLU A 200 19.23 -71.13 32.57
N ILE A 201 20.22 -70.81 31.73
CA ILE A 201 21.31 -71.74 31.37
C ILE A 201 22.11 -72.15 32.62
N MET A 202 22.44 -71.20 33.50
CA MET A 202 23.16 -71.51 34.74
C MET A 202 22.33 -72.40 35.68
N PHE A 203 21.04 -72.15 35.79
CA PHE A 203 20.11 -72.96 36.57
C PHE A 203 20.05 -74.39 36.03
N LEU A 204 19.83 -74.57 34.73
CA LEU A 204 19.79 -75.88 34.08
C LEU A 204 21.09 -76.65 34.25
N LYS A 205 22.25 -75.98 34.13
CA LYS A 205 23.56 -76.60 34.39
C LYS A 205 23.67 -77.12 35.82
N LYS A 206 23.31 -76.31 36.82
CA LYS A 206 23.33 -76.71 38.24
C LYS A 206 22.36 -77.86 38.52
N LEU A 207 21.19 -77.86 37.89
CA LEU A 207 20.19 -78.92 38.01
C LEU A 207 20.74 -80.24 37.45
N HIS A 208 21.26 -80.23 36.21
CA HIS A 208 21.87 -81.41 35.61
C HIS A 208 23.06 -81.94 36.42
N GLU A 209 23.91 -81.07 36.96
CA GLU A 209 25.01 -81.48 37.85
C GLU A 209 24.50 -82.13 39.15
N ALA A 210 23.35 -81.70 39.67
CA ALA A 210 22.72 -82.31 40.84
C ALA A 210 22.11 -83.68 40.52
N GLU A 211 21.36 -83.78 39.42
CA GLU A 211 20.78 -85.04 38.93
C GLU A 211 21.86 -86.08 38.63
N LEU A 212 22.96 -85.67 37.98
CA LEU A 212 24.11 -86.56 37.74
C LEU A 212 24.72 -87.06 39.06
N ARG A 213 24.87 -86.19 40.06
CA ARG A 213 25.35 -86.60 41.40
C ARG A 213 24.39 -87.56 42.08
N GLU A 214 23.09 -87.33 41.98
CA GLU A 214 22.07 -88.20 42.54
C GLU A 214 22.06 -89.58 41.85
N LEU A 215 22.08 -89.63 40.51
CA LEU A 215 22.17 -90.88 39.76
C LEU A 215 23.46 -91.65 40.06
N GLN A 216 24.59 -90.96 40.23
CA GLN A 216 25.84 -91.57 40.68
C GLN A 216 25.70 -92.17 42.08
N ALA A 217 25.08 -91.44 43.02
CA ALA A 217 24.82 -91.94 44.37
C ALA A 217 23.86 -93.14 44.37
N GLN A 218 22.78 -93.08 43.60
CA GLN A 218 21.82 -94.19 43.43
C GLN A 218 22.50 -95.42 42.82
N THR A 219 23.39 -95.24 41.84
CA THR A 219 24.14 -96.35 41.22
C THR A 219 25.13 -96.98 42.22
N GLN A 220 25.81 -96.16 43.03
CA GLN A 220 26.67 -96.65 44.12
C GLN A 220 25.87 -97.37 45.21
N GLN A 221 24.69 -96.85 45.54
CA GLN A 221 23.78 -97.45 46.53
C GLN A 221 23.17 -98.75 46.01
N GLN A 222 22.80 -98.85 44.73
CA GLN A 222 22.37 -100.09 44.09
C GLN A 222 23.49 -101.14 44.05
N GLN A 223 24.73 -100.74 43.81
CA GLN A 223 25.89 -101.63 43.92
C GLN A 223 26.11 -102.14 45.36
N GLN A 224 25.72 -101.35 46.37
CA GLN A 224 25.75 -101.74 47.79
C GLN A 224 24.49 -102.53 48.23
N GLN A 225 23.36 -102.37 47.55
CA GLN A 225 22.06 -103.01 47.86
C GLN A 225 21.83 -104.35 47.14
N GLN A 226 22.66 -104.77 46.18
CA GLN A 226 22.56 -106.12 45.60
C GLN A 226 22.86 -107.28 46.58
N VAL A 227 23.04 -107.02 47.89
CA VAL A 227 23.44 -108.05 48.88
C VAL A 227 22.49 -108.20 50.07
N CYS A 228 21.48 -107.34 50.27
CA CYS A 228 20.54 -107.57 51.37
C CYS A 228 19.27 -106.78 51.19
N VAL A 229 18.12 -107.44 51.01
CA VAL A 229 16.88 -107.28 51.80
C VAL A 229 15.93 -108.42 51.40
N ASP A 230 16.03 -109.55 52.10
CA ASP A 230 14.90 -110.44 52.35
C ASP A 230 14.32 -110.01 53.70
N LEU A 231 13.13 -109.39 53.74
CA LEU A 231 12.41 -109.25 55.00
C LEU A 231 10.90 -109.44 54.83
N ASP A 232 10.47 -110.40 55.64
CA ASP A 232 9.21 -111.11 55.73
C ASP A 232 8.04 -110.20 56.07
N VAL A 233 6.95 -110.41 55.34
CA VAL A 233 5.73 -109.61 55.36
C VAL A 233 4.85 -110.11 56.51
N ALA A 234 4.89 -109.39 57.64
CA ALA A 234 3.84 -109.54 58.64
C ALA A 234 2.54 -108.97 58.07
N GLN A 235 1.54 -109.84 57.81
CA GLN A 235 0.22 -109.47 57.29
C GLN A 235 -0.38 -108.33 58.13
N PRO A 236 -0.49 -107.10 57.59
CA PRO A 236 -1.43 -106.14 58.10
C PRO A 236 -2.82 -106.55 57.59
N ASP A 237 -3.88 -106.12 58.27
CA ASP A 237 -5.26 -106.39 57.87
C ASP A 237 -5.51 -105.97 56.41
N LEU A 238 -5.38 -106.94 55.50
CA LEU A 238 -5.40 -106.76 54.06
C LEU A 238 -6.74 -106.18 53.61
N THR A 239 -7.81 -106.44 54.37
CA THR A 239 -9.14 -105.95 54.04
C THR A 239 -9.27 -104.45 54.32
N SER A 240 -8.67 -103.95 55.41
CA SER A 240 -8.60 -102.51 55.69
C SER A 240 -7.66 -101.80 54.73
N ALA A 241 -6.47 -102.36 54.47
CA ALA A 241 -5.49 -101.80 53.54
C ALA A 241 -6.01 -101.77 52.09
N LEU A 242 -6.67 -102.82 51.60
CA LEU A 242 -7.30 -102.84 50.27
C LEU A 242 -8.45 -101.84 50.17
N ARG A 243 -9.24 -101.65 51.24
CA ARG A 243 -10.31 -100.65 51.30
C ARG A 243 -9.74 -99.24 51.27
N GLU A 244 -8.66 -98.99 52.00
CA GLU A 244 -7.95 -97.72 52.02
C GLU A 244 -7.28 -97.41 50.68
N ILE A 245 -6.59 -98.39 50.06
CA ILE A 245 -6.05 -98.27 48.70
C ILE A 245 -7.16 -97.95 47.70
N ARG A 246 -8.33 -98.60 47.81
CA ARG A 246 -9.47 -98.30 46.93
C ARG A 246 -9.99 -96.88 47.11
N VAL A 247 -10.16 -96.43 48.36
CA VAL A 247 -10.55 -95.04 48.66
C VAL A 247 -9.49 -94.04 48.15
N GLN A 248 -8.20 -94.36 48.25
CA GLN A 248 -7.12 -93.53 47.70
C GLN A 248 -7.17 -93.45 46.18
N TYR A 249 -7.43 -94.58 45.49
CA TYR A 249 -7.60 -94.60 44.04
C TYR A 249 -8.86 -93.85 43.58
N ASP A 250 -9.98 -94.03 44.29
CA ASP A 250 -11.22 -93.31 43.99
C ASP A 250 -11.01 -91.80 44.19
N ASN A 251 -10.34 -91.38 45.27
CA ASN A 251 -9.97 -89.99 45.51
C ASN A 251 -8.98 -89.45 44.46
N LEU A 252 -7.99 -90.24 44.05
CA LEU A 252 -7.02 -89.85 43.02
C LEU A 252 -7.70 -89.69 41.66
N ALA A 253 -8.62 -90.60 41.31
CA ALA A 253 -9.43 -90.54 40.10
C ALA A 253 -10.33 -89.28 40.13
N SER A 254 -11.04 -89.03 41.23
CA SER A 254 -11.86 -87.82 41.39
C SER A 254 -11.05 -86.53 41.34
N LYS A 255 -9.85 -86.50 41.95
CA LYS A 255 -8.93 -85.36 41.85
C LYS A 255 -8.42 -85.16 40.42
N ASN A 256 -8.09 -86.24 39.72
CA ASN A 256 -7.63 -86.18 38.33
C ASN A 256 -8.74 -85.63 37.42
N THR A 257 -9.98 -86.11 37.55
CA THR A 257 -11.12 -85.58 36.79
C THR A 257 -11.34 -84.10 37.08
N HIS A 258 -11.29 -83.68 38.35
CA HIS A 258 -11.46 -82.26 38.73
C HIS A 258 -10.35 -81.37 38.15
N LEU A 259 -9.08 -81.78 38.29
CA LEU A 259 -7.94 -81.02 37.76
C LEU A 259 -7.99 -80.95 36.23
N SER A 260 -8.44 -82.01 35.56
CA SER A 260 -8.64 -82.03 34.12
C SER A 260 -9.74 -81.06 33.70
N GLU A 261 -10.88 -81.07 34.38
CA GLU A 261 -11.98 -80.12 34.14
C GLU A 261 -11.56 -78.66 34.39
N GLU A 262 -10.87 -78.38 35.50
CA GLU A 262 -10.33 -77.05 35.80
C GLU A 262 -9.32 -76.60 34.74
N TRP A 263 -8.44 -77.50 34.31
CA TRP A 263 -7.45 -77.21 33.27
C TRP A 263 -8.13 -76.89 31.93
N TYR A 264 -9.12 -77.70 31.52
CA TYR A 264 -9.90 -77.42 30.31
C TYR A 264 -10.67 -76.10 30.44
N ASN A 265 -11.35 -75.87 31.56
CA ASN A 265 -12.10 -74.62 31.79
C ASN A 265 -11.18 -73.39 31.75
N SER A 266 -10.01 -73.46 32.38
CA SER A 266 -9.00 -72.41 32.33
C SER A 266 -8.52 -72.19 30.88
N LYS A 267 -8.23 -73.25 30.14
CA LYS A 267 -7.80 -73.15 28.74
C LYS A 267 -8.89 -72.56 27.84
N PHE A 268 -10.14 -72.96 28.02
CA PHE A 268 -11.29 -72.40 27.31
C PHE A 268 -11.49 -70.91 27.64
N ALA A 269 -11.34 -70.53 28.91
CA ALA A 269 -11.42 -69.13 29.32
C ALA A 269 -10.31 -68.29 28.67
N GLU A 270 -9.06 -68.75 28.71
CA GLU A 270 -7.93 -68.08 28.06
C GLU A 270 -8.15 -67.90 26.55
N LEU A 271 -8.58 -68.95 25.85
CA LEU A 271 -8.85 -68.89 24.41
C LEU A 271 -10.01 -67.93 24.10
N THR A 272 -11.05 -67.93 24.93
CA THR A 272 -12.21 -67.04 24.78
C THR A 272 -11.81 -65.58 25.00
N GLU A 273 -10.99 -65.32 26.02
CA GLU A 273 -10.48 -63.99 26.33
C GLU A 273 -9.52 -63.49 25.24
N ALA A 274 -8.62 -64.34 24.73
CA ALA A 274 -7.75 -64.02 23.59
C ALA A 274 -8.56 -63.71 22.32
N ALA A 275 -9.61 -64.49 22.04
CA ALA A 275 -10.51 -64.25 20.92
C ALA A 275 -11.28 -62.91 21.08
N ASN A 276 -11.71 -62.57 22.29
CA ASN A 276 -12.37 -61.30 22.57
C ASN A 276 -11.42 -60.11 22.41
N ARG A 277 -10.19 -60.21 22.93
CA ARG A 277 -9.15 -59.19 22.72
C ARG A 277 -8.86 -58.98 21.23
N ASN A 278 -8.71 -60.06 20.46
CA ASN A 278 -8.48 -59.95 19.02
C ASN A 278 -9.67 -59.33 18.27
N LYS A 279 -10.92 -59.63 18.68
CA LYS A 279 -12.10 -58.95 18.13
C LYS A 279 -12.12 -57.46 18.46
N GLU A 280 -11.68 -57.08 19.65
CA GLU A 280 -11.61 -55.68 20.08
C GLU A 280 -10.53 -54.89 19.34
N THR A 281 -9.33 -55.46 19.19
CA THR A 281 -8.26 -54.85 18.39
C THR A 281 -8.67 -54.70 16.92
N LEU A 282 -9.34 -55.70 16.34
CA LEU A 282 -9.87 -55.60 14.98
C LEU A 282 -10.93 -54.49 14.86
N ARG A 283 -11.80 -54.32 15.86
CA ARG A 283 -12.80 -53.23 15.88
C ARG A 283 -12.13 -51.86 16.04
N ALA A 284 -11.06 -51.75 16.84
CA ALA A 284 -10.29 -50.52 16.98
C ALA A 284 -9.62 -50.14 15.65
N ALA A 285 -8.90 -51.08 15.02
CA ALA A 285 -8.26 -50.87 13.72
C ALA A 285 -9.27 -50.49 12.61
N ARG A 286 -10.48 -51.08 12.62
CA ARG A 286 -11.54 -50.68 11.69
C ARG A 286 -12.03 -49.25 11.91
N ARG A 287 -12.19 -48.82 13.17
CA ARG A 287 -12.59 -47.44 13.51
C ARG A 287 -11.53 -46.46 13.03
N GLU A 288 -10.26 -46.72 13.33
CA GLU A 288 -9.13 -45.90 12.88
C GLU A 288 -9.07 -45.82 11.34
N ALA A 289 -9.27 -46.94 10.64
CA ALA A 289 -9.33 -46.96 9.18
C ALA A 289 -10.47 -46.08 8.62
N SER A 290 -11.66 -46.14 9.23
CA SER A 290 -12.79 -45.28 8.85
C SER A 290 -12.56 -43.80 9.17
N GLU A 291 -11.91 -43.48 10.29
CA GLU A 291 -11.54 -42.11 10.65
C GLU A 291 -10.50 -41.54 9.68
N CYS A 292 -9.46 -42.30 9.36
CA CYS A 292 -8.47 -41.93 8.34
C CYS A 292 -9.14 -41.71 6.98
N GLN A 293 -10.07 -42.58 6.58
CA GLN A 293 -10.82 -42.40 5.33
C GLN A 293 -11.66 -41.11 5.35
N GLY A 294 -12.30 -40.79 6.49
CA GLY A 294 -13.03 -39.54 6.66
C GLY A 294 -12.14 -38.30 6.60
N GLN A 295 -10.95 -38.35 7.20
CA GLN A 295 -9.96 -37.27 7.13
C GLN A 295 -9.47 -37.05 5.70
N VAL A 296 -9.19 -38.12 4.95
CA VAL A 296 -8.80 -38.02 3.54
C VAL A 296 -9.90 -37.35 2.72
N GLN A 297 -11.17 -37.71 2.93
CA GLN A 297 -12.30 -37.08 2.25
C GLN A 297 -12.42 -35.60 2.60
N ALA A 298 -12.32 -35.23 3.88
CA ALA A 298 -12.37 -33.84 4.32
C ALA A 298 -11.26 -33.00 3.70
N LEU A 299 -10.01 -33.49 3.75
CA LEU A 299 -8.86 -32.81 3.13
C LEU A 299 -9.01 -32.71 1.61
N THR A 300 -9.61 -33.71 0.96
CA THR A 300 -9.89 -33.66 -0.49
C THR A 300 -10.90 -32.56 -0.81
N CYS A 301 -11.97 -32.45 -0.04
CA CYS A 301 -12.96 -31.37 -0.19
C CYS A 301 -12.34 -29.99 0.04
N ASP A 302 -11.48 -29.84 1.06
CA ASP A 302 -10.78 -28.58 1.31
C ASP A 302 -9.84 -28.19 0.16
N VAL A 303 -9.11 -29.17 -0.39
CA VAL A 303 -8.24 -28.97 -1.57
C VAL A 303 -9.06 -28.51 -2.77
N ASP A 304 -10.20 -29.15 -3.04
CA ASP A 304 -11.03 -28.79 -4.19
C ASP A 304 -11.69 -27.42 -4.01
N ALA A 305 -12.16 -27.09 -2.80
CA ALA A 305 -12.64 -25.75 -2.48
C ALA A 305 -11.55 -24.68 -2.68
N LEU A 306 -10.33 -24.94 -2.21
CA LEU A 306 -9.20 -24.03 -2.43
C LEU A 306 -8.85 -23.86 -3.91
N LYS A 307 -8.89 -24.94 -4.72
CA LYS A 307 -8.71 -24.84 -6.17
C LYS A 307 -9.78 -23.95 -6.81
N GLU A 308 -11.05 -24.14 -6.46
CA GLU A 308 -12.15 -23.31 -6.99
C GLU A 308 -11.96 -21.84 -6.62
N THR A 309 -11.54 -21.53 -5.39
CA THR A 309 -11.23 -20.15 -4.99
C THR A 309 -10.05 -19.57 -5.74
N ASN A 310 -9.00 -20.36 -6.00
CA ASN A 310 -7.84 -19.92 -6.76
C ASN A 310 -8.21 -19.62 -8.22
N GLU A 311 -8.93 -20.54 -8.88
CA GLU A 311 -9.45 -20.31 -10.23
C GLU A 311 -10.35 -19.07 -10.31
N ALA A 312 -11.11 -18.78 -9.25
CA ALA A 312 -11.91 -17.56 -9.17
C ALA A 312 -11.07 -16.30 -9.09
N LEU A 313 -10.02 -16.30 -8.27
CA LEU A 313 -9.09 -15.18 -8.16
C LEU A 313 -8.29 -14.97 -9.45
N GLU A 314 -7.82 -16.04 -10.10
CA GLU A 314 -7.14 -15.97 -11.40
C GLU A 314 -8.05 -15.42 -12.51
N ARG A 315 -9.34 -15.78 -12.50
CA ARG A 315 -10.33 -15.18 -13.41
C ARG A 315 -10.53 -13.70 -13.13
N GLN A 316 -10.64 -13.31 -11.86
CA GLN A 316 -10.79 -11.91 -11.46
C GLN A 316 -9.55 -11.08 -11.86
N MET A 317 -8.34 -11.62 -11.66
CA MET A 317 -7.09 -10.97 -12.08
C MET A 317 -7.07 -10.72 -13.59
N ARG A 318 -7.34 -11.76 -14.39
CA ARG A 318 -7.41 -11.63 -15.85
C ARG A 318 -8.44 -10.59 -16.30
N GLN A 319 -9.60 -10.56 -15.66
CA GLN A 319 -10.62 -9.55 -15.97
C GLN A 319 -10.14 -8.13 -15.62
N MET A 320 -9.43 -7.94 -14.50
CA MET A 320 -8.85 -6.63 -14.17
C MET A 320 -7.76 -6.24 -15.16
N GLU A 321 -6.87 -7.15 -15.54
CA GLU A 321 -5.83 -6.91 -16.54
C GLU A 321 -6.44 -6.51 -17.90
N GLU A 322 -7.50 -7.20 -18.34
CA GLU A 322 -8.22 -6.87 -19.57
C GLU A 322 -8.87 -5.48 -19.48
N ASN A 323 -9.53 -5.16 -18.36
CA ASN A 323 -10.12 -3.84 -18.15
C ASN A 323 -9.05 -2.73 -18.20
N PHE A 324 -7.90 -2.93 -17.53
CA PHE A 324 -6.80 -1.97 -17.58
C PHE A 324 -6.19 -1.83 -18.97
N ALA A 325 -6.10 -2.93 -19.74
CA ALA A 325 -5.64 -2.87 -21.12
C ALA A 325 -6.59 -2.05 -22.00
N VAL A 326 -7.91 -2.23 -21.82
CA VAL A 326 -8.93 -1.43 -22.52
C VAL A 326 -8.86 0.04 -22.13
N GLU A 327 -8.75 0.35 -20.84
CA GLU A 327 -8.59 1.74 -20.36
C GLU A 327 -7.32 2.39 -20.91
N SER A 328 -6.19 1.66 -20.88
CA SER A 328 -4.91 2.14 -21.43
C SER A 328 -5.00 2.39 -22.94
N SER A 329 -5.68 1.51 -23.69
CA SER A 329 -5.95 1.74 -25.12
C SER A 329 -6.80 2.99 -25.32
N GLY A 330 -7.84 3.17 -24.50
CA GLY A 330 -8.69 4.37 -24.54
C GLY A 330 -7.89 5.65 -24.30
N TYR A 331 -6.99 5.67 -23.32
CA TYR A 331 -6.10 6.81 -23.11
C TYR A 331 -5.16 7.04 -24.30
N GLN A 332 -4.59 5.98 -24.87
CA GLN A 332 -3.73 6.09 -26.05
C GLN A 332 -4.47 6.64 -27.27
N ASP A 333 -5.72 6.25 -27.48
CA ASP A 333 -6.58 6.79 -28.53
C ASP A 333 -6.87 8.28 -28.30
N THR A 334 -7.15 8.68 -27.06
CA THR A 334 -7.36 10.10 -26.74
C THR A 334 -6.10 10.94 -26.96
N ILE A 335 -4.92 10.42 -26.61
CA ILE A 335 -3.63 11.06 -26.88
C ILE A 335 -3.44 11.22 -28.39
N SER A 336 -3.61 10.14 -29.16
CA SER A 336 -3.46 10.14 -30.62
C SER A 336 -4.38 11.17 -31.29
N ARG A 337 -5.64 11.25 -30.85
CA ARG A 337 -6.59 12.26 -31.34
C ARG A 337 -6.16 13.70 -30.99
N LEU A 338 -5.63 13.93 -29.80
CA LEU A 338 -5.13 15.24 -29.41
C LEU A 338 -3.88 15.63 -30.20
N GLU A 339 -2.97 14.68 -30.44
CA GLU A 339 -1.79 14.87 -31.29
C GLU A 339 -2.18 15.22 -32.73
N GLU A 340 -3.15 14.52 -33.30
CA GLU A 340 -3.71 14.82 -34.63
C GLU A 340 -4.32 16.22 -34.68
N ASN A 341 -5.10 16.62 -33.68
CA ASN A 341 -5.64 17.98 -33.60
C ASN A 341 -4.54 19.04 -33.51
N ILE A 342 -3.46 18.78 -32.76
CA ILE A 342 -2.30 19.69 -32.68
C ILE A 342 -1.63 19.81 -34.05
N LEU A 343 -1.45 18.71 -34.78
CA LEU A 343 -0.87 18.73 -36.13
C LEU A 343 -1.76 19.52 -37.09
N ASN A 344 -3.07 19.26 -37.10
CA ASN A 344 -4.03 19.99 -37.93
C ASN A 344 -4.01 21.51 -37.64
N LEU A 345 -3.96 21.91 -36.38
CA LEU A 345 -3.86 23.32 -35.99
C LEU A 345 -2.52 23.94 -36.39
N LYS A 346 -1.41 23.20 -36.33
CA LYS A 346 -0.11 23.69 -36.81
C LYS A 346 -0.13 23.93 -38.32
N ASP A 347 -0.71 23.02 -39.09
CA ASP A 347 -0.85 23.15 -40.54
C ASP A 347 -1.75 24.35 -40.89
N GLU A 348 -2.83 24.55 -40.15
CA GLU A 348 -3.73 25.70 -40.33
C GLU A 348 -3.03 27.03 -40.00
N ILE A 349 -2.21 27.08 -38.94
CA ILE A 349 -1.39 28.26 -38.62
C ILE A 349 -0.38 28.53 -39.74
N ALA A 350 0.29 27.49 -40.25
CA ALA A 350 1.24 27.63 -41.35
C ALA A 350 0.56 28.15 -42.63
N ARG A 351 -0.64 27.66 -42.94
CA ARG A 351 -1.46 28.14 -44.05
C ARG A 351 -1.81 29.63 -43.88
N HIS A 352 -2.31 30.03 -42.71
CA HIS A 352 -2.59 31.44 -42.43
C HIS A 352 -1.35 32.32 -42.55
N LEU A 353 -0.19 31.86 -42.06
CA LEU A 353 1.05 32.63 -42.14
C LEU A 353 1.47 32.88 -43.59
N ASN A 354 1.32 31.87 -44.47
CA ASN A 354 1.55 32.03 -45.91
C ASN A 354 0.57 33.04 -46.52
N GLU A 355 -0.72 32.96 -46.19
CA GLU A 355 -1.73 33.91 -46.69
C GLU A 355 -1.45 35.36 -46.24
N TYR A 356 -1.01 35.55 -44.99
CA TYR A 356 -0.58 36.86 -44.49
C TYR A 356 0.66 37.37 -45.24
N GLN A 357 1.63 36.50 -45.52
CA GLN A 357 2.81 36.87 -46.29
C GLN A 357 2.46 37.28 -47.71
N ASP A 358 1.56 36.55 -48.38
CA ASP A 358 1.08 36.89 -49.73
C ASP A 358 0.35 38.22 -49.74
N LEU A 359 -0.53 38.47 -48.76
CA LEU A 359 -1.23 39.75 -48.62
C LEU A 359 -0.25 40.91 -48.37
N LEU A 360 0.78 40.69 -47.54
CA LEU A 360 1.84 41.66 -47.31
C LEU A 360 2.60 41.97 -48.60
N ASN A 361 2.93 40.95 -49.40
CA ASN A 361 3.60 41.13 -50.69
C ASN A 361 2.74 41.97 -51.65
N VAL A 362 1.43 41.73 -51.73
CA VAL A 362 0.48 42.55 -52.51
C VAL A 362 0.46 43.99 -52.00
N LYS A 363 0.40 44.19 -50.68
CA LYS A 363 0.41 45.53 -50.06
C LYS A 363 1.68 46.29 -50.42
N MET A 364 2.84 45.64 -50.37
CA MET A 364 4.12 46.26 -50.76
C MET A 364 4.15 46.64 -52.24
N ALA A 365 3.60 45.80 -53.13
CA ALA A 365 3.48 46.13 -54.54
C ALA A 365 2.61 47.37 -54.75
N LEU A 366 1.46 47.45 -54.07
CA LEU A 366 0.59 48.63 -54.10
C LEU A 366 1.26 49.89 -53.53
N ASP A 367 2.05 49.79 -52.46
CA ASP A 367 2.80 50.95 -51.95
C ASP A 367 3.81 51.48 -52.98
N ILE A 368 4.48 50.58 -53.71
CA ILE A 368 5.39 50.95 -54.80
C ILE A 368 4.63 51.65 -55.91
N GLU A 369 3.48 51.11 -56.34
CA GLU A 369 2.61 51.75 -57.33
C GLU A 369 2.14 53.14 -56.88
N ILE A 370 1.70 53.30 -55.62
CA ILE A 370 1.31 54.59 -55.08
C ILE A 370 2.49 55.57 -55.07
N ALA A 371 3.69 55.11 -54.71
CA ALA A 371 4.89 55.94 -54.73
C ALA A 371 5.28 56.38 -56.14
N THR A 372 5.15 55.50 -57.15
CA THR A 372 5.39 55.89 -58.55
C THR A 372 4.33 56.84 -59.06
N TYR A 373 3.04 56.62 -58.75
CA TYR A 373 1.97 57.57 -59.09
C TYR A 373 2.20 58.94 -58.44
N ARG A 374 2.58 59.00 -57.15
CA ARG A 374 2.93 60.27 -56.48
C ARG A 374 4.09 60.99 -57.17
N LYS A 375 5.16 60.27 -57.53
CA LYS A 375 6.29 60.84 -58.25
C LYS A 375 5.90 61.43 -59.61
N LEU A 376 5.03 60.74 -60.37
CA LEU A 376 4.51 61.25 -61.65
C LEU A 376 3.63 62.50 -61.48
N LEU A 377 2.92 62.63 -60.37
CA LEU A 377 2.11 63.79 -60.03
C LEU A 377 2.94 64.97 -59.49
N GLU A 378 4.08 64.69 -58.84
CA GLU A 378 5.00 65.69 -58.28
C GLU A 378 6.05 66.19 -59.29
N ASP A 379 6.16 65.62 -60.51
CA ASP A 379 7.03 66.12 -61.58
C ASP A 379 6.35 67.29 -62.34
N PRO A 380 6.70 68.58 -62.09
CA PRO A 380 6.16 69.75 -62.81
C PRO A 380 6.62 69.83 -64.28
N VAL A 381 7.35 68.83 -64.77
CA VAL A 381 7.87 68.79 -66.15
C VAL A 381 6.77 68.47 -67.17
N LEU A 382 5.63 67.91 -66.75
CA LEU A 382 4.50 67.65 -67.65
C LEU A 382 3.48 68.81 -67.72
N GLU A 383 3.33 69.62 -66.67
CA GLU A 383 2.52 70.85 -66.75
C GLU A 383 3.23 71.98 -67.51
N SER A 384 4.56 72.08 -67.41
CA SER A 384 5.35 73.09 -68.14
C SER A 384 5.48 72.81 -69.65
N ARG A 385 5.28 71.56 -70.08
CA ARG A 385 5.38 71.16 -71.50
C ARG A 385 4.07 71.29 -72.28
N THR A 386 2.93 71.30 -71.59
CA THR A 386 1.62 71.63 -72.21
C THR A 386 1.39 73.13 -72.26
N ALA A 387 1.92 73.92 -71.32
CA ALA A 387 1.83 75.38 -71.34
C ALA A 387 2.75 76.05 -72.41
N THR A 388 3.87 75.42 -72.76
CA THR A 388 4.79 75.95 -73.80
C THR A 388 4.36 75.57 -75.22
N LYS A 389 3.68 74.43 -75.42
CA LYS A 389 3.13 74.06 -76.74
C LYS A 389 1.92 74.88 -77.18
N THR A 390 1.13 75.41 -76.24
CA THR A 390 0.02 76.33 -76.59
C THR A 390 0.50 77.73 -76.94
N THR A 391 1.67 78.17 -76.47
CA THR A 391 2.23 79.49 -76.81
C THR A 391 3.06 79.52 -78.10
N GLU A 392 3.58 78.38 -78.58
CA GLU A 392 4.25 78.30 -79.90
C GLU A 392 3.30 78.03 -81.08
N MET A 393 2.05 77.63 -80.84
CA MET A 393 1.03 77.53 -81.92
C MET A 393 0.24 78.84 -82.16
N GLU A 394 0.48 79.91 -81.38
CA GLU A 394 -0.17 81.22 -81.53
C GLU A 394 0.76 82.32 -82.08
N ARG A 395 1.84 81.98 -82.81
CA ARG A 395 2.66 82.95 -83.57
C ARG A 395 2.89 82.56 -85.01
#